data_AF-A0A2T1CQ13-F1
#
_entry.id   AF-A0A2T1CQ13-F1
#
_cell.length_a   1.000
_cell.length_b   1.000
_cell.length_c   1.000
_cell.angle_alpha   90.00
_cell.angle_beta   90.00
_cell.angle_gamma   90.00
#
_symmetry.space_group_name_H-M   'P 1'
#
loop_
_entity.id
_entity.type
_entity.pdbx_description
1 polymer ?
#
loop_
_entity_poly.entity_id
_entity_poly.type
_entity_poly.pdbx_seq_one_letter_code
_entity_poly.pdbx_strand_id
1 'polypeptide(L)'
;MLPGSEAPTTAEIAELFSQTLGRTIAYHDIPESTAIDAMKAQGTPEIIVQALAELNTLARSGQCSLLSPDVETVTGTKAIPFQQFIADHRSVWMG
;
A
#
# COMPACT_ATOMS: atom_id res chain seq x y z
N MET A 1 3.61 12.74 7.25
CA MET A 1 4.12 11.65 6.40
C MET A 1 5.04 12.29 5.37
N LEU A 2 6.19 11.69 5.08
CA LEU A 2 7.01 12.10 3.93
C LEU A 2 6.64 11.18 2.76
N PRO A 3 6.06 11.70 1.68
CA PRO A 3 5.73 10.88 0.54
C PRO A 3 6.98 10.32 -0.14
N GLY A 4 6.85 9.14 -0.74
CA GLY A 4 7.93 8.50 -1.49
C GLY A 4 8.19 9.16 -2.84
N SER A 5 9.13 8.59 -3.60
CA SER A 5 9.44 9.00 -4.98
C SER A 5 8.41 8.52 -6.00
N GLU A 6 7.49 7.64 -5.60
CA GLU A 6 6.43 7.07 -6.42
C GLU A 6 5.16 6.84 -5.61
N ALA A 7 4.02 6.81 -6.31
CA ALA A 7 2.70 6.60 -5.74
C ALA A 7 1.93 5.55 -6.56
N PRO A 8 2.38 4.28 -6.55
CA PRO A 8 1.73 3.22 -7.31
C PRO A 8 0.31 2.98 -6.80
N THR A 9 -0.60 2.71 -7.72
CA THR A 9 -1.94 2.18 -7.44
C THR A 9 -1.86 0.79 -6.81
N THR A 10 -2.93 0.36 -6.14
CA THR A 10 -2.98 -0.98 -5.53
C THR A 10 -2.78 -2.11 -6.56
N ALA A 11 -3.22 -1.90 -7.80
CA ALA A 11 -2.99 -2.85 -8.89
C ALA A 11 -1.52 -2.89 -9.31
N GLU A 12 -0.85 -1.74 -9.46
CA GLU A 12 0.58 -1.67 -9.76
C GLU A 12 1.42 -2.26 -8.62
N ILE A 13 1.01 -2.07 -7.37
CA ILE A 13 1.63 -2.74 -6.21
C ILE A 13 1.57 -4.26 -6.39
N ALA A 14 0.41 -4.84 -6.72
CA ALA A 14 0.27 -6.28 -6.95
C ALA A 14 1.14 -6.78 -8.12
N GLU A 15 1.29 -5.98 -9.16
CA GLU A 15 2.18 -6.29 -10.28
C GLU A 15 3.67 -6.25 -9.87
N LEU A 16 4.11 -5.21 -9.15
CA LEU A 16 5.47 -5.10 -8.62
C LEU A 16 5.81 -6.27 -7.70
N PHE A 17 4.86 -6.68 -6.85
CA PHE A 17 4.97 -7.87 -6.03
C PHE A 17 5.12 -9.13 -6.89
N SER A 18 4.32 -9.25 -7.95
CA SER A 18 4.36 -10.42 -8.84
C SER A 18 5.70 -10.55 -9.54
N GLN A 19 6.19 -9.44 -10.11
CA GLN A 19 7.48 -9.35 -10.79
C GLN A 19 8.64 -9.63 -9.84
N THR A 20 8.60 -9.05 -8.63
CA THR A 20 9.71 -9.15 -7.68
C THR A 20 9.75 -10.51 -7.00
N LEU A 21 8.59 -11.08 -6.62
CA LEU A 21 8.52 -12.36 -5.92
C LEU A 21 8.58 -13.56 -6.85
N GLY A 22 8.25 -13.40 -8.13
CA GLY A 22 8.22 -14.48 -9.13
C GLY A 22 6.98 -15.37 -9.02
N ARG A 23 5.87 -14.84 -8.47
CA ARG A 23 4.57 -15.53 -8.37
C ARG A 23 3.44 -14.57 -8.69
N THR A 24 2.35 -15.05 -9.26
CA THR A 24 1.19 -14.19 -9.55
C THR A 24 0.51 -13.76 -8.26
N ILE A 25 0.44 -12.45 -8.04
CA ILE A 25 -0.34 -11.79 -6.97
C ILE A 25 -1.38 -10.92 -7.65
N ALA A 26 -2.66 -11.22 -7.40
CA ALA A 26 -3.78 -10.52 -8.01
C ALA A 26 -4.41 -9.55 -7.01
N TYR A 27 -4.59 -8.30 -7.45
CA TYR A 27 -5.46 -7.37 -6.75
C TYR A 27 -6.92 -7.66 -7.13
N HIS A 28 -7.78 -7.79 -6.13
CA HIS A 28 -9.21 -7.93 -6.30
C HIS A 28 -9.92 -6.72 -5.69
N ASP A 29 -10.50 -5.88 -6.55
CA ASP A 29 -11.32 -4.76 -6.12
C ASP A 29 -12.69 -5.29 -5.63
N ILE A 30 -12.80 -5.51 -4.33
CA ILE A 30 -14.04 -5.97 -3.69
C ILE A 30 -14.86 -4.78 -3.21
N PRO A 31 -16.20 -4.90 -3.10
CA PRO A 31 -17.02 -3.85 -2.52
C PRO A 31 -16.54 -3.49 -1.12
N GLU A 32 -16.51 -2.20 -0.79
CA GLU A 32 -16.04 -1.71 0.51
C GLU A 32 -16.84 -2.30 1.68
N SER A 33 -18.15 -2.50 1.51
CA SER A 33 -18.99 -3.20 2.50
C SER A 33 -18.50 -4.62 2.79
N THR A 34 -18.04 -5.35 1.77
CA THR A 34 -17.48 -6.69 1.92
C THR A 34 -16.17 -6.67 2.71
N ALA A 35 -15.30 -5.67 2.47
CA ALA A 35 -14.08 -5.48 3.24
C ALA A 35 -14.37 -5.11 4.71
N ILE A 36 -15.35 -4.23 4.94
CA ILE A 36 -15.82 -3.84 6.28
C ILE A 36 -16.35 -5.07 7.05
N ASP A 37 -17.24 -5.84 6.44
CA ASP A 37 -17.81 -7.04 7.06
C ASP A 37 -16.73 -8.06 7.41
N ALA A 38 -15.75 -8.26 6.51
CA ALA A 38 -14.61 -9.14 6.74
C ALA A 38 -13.74 -8.67 7.92
N MET A 39 -13.49 -7.36 8.05
CA MET A 39 -12.72 -6.80 9.19
C MET A 39 -13.46 -6.96 10.51
N LYS A 40 -14.78 -6.72 10.52
CA LYS A 40 -15.63 -6.92 11.71
C LYS A 40 -15.68 -8.38 12.13
N ALA A 41 -15.80 -9.31 11.18
CA ALA A 41 -15.77 -10.75 11.43
C ALA A 41 -14.45 -11.22 12.06
N GLN A 42 -13.34 -10.53 11.79
CA GLN A 42 -12.03 -10.79 12.38
C GLN A 42 -11.84 -10.17 13.77
N GLY A 43 -12.87 -9.50 14.32
CA GLY A 43 -12.81 -8.87 15.64
C GLY A 43 -12.10 -7.51 15.65
N THR A 44 -11.91 -6.89 14.48
CA THR A 44 -11.34 -5.54 14.40
C THR A 44 -12.28 -4.54 15.09
N PRO A 45 -11.79 -3.70 16.02
CA PRO A 45 -12.63 -2.70 16.68
C PRO A 45 -13.27 -1.73 15.68
N GLU A 46 -14.53 -1.35 15.91
CA GLU A 46 -15.32 -0.51 15.01
C GLU A 46 -14.61 0.80 14.64
N ILE A 47 -13.93 1.44 15.59
CA ILE A 47 -13.19 2.68 15.35
C ILE A 47 -12.06 2.51 14.33
N ILE A 48 -11.42 1.34 14.31
CA ILE A 48 -10.35 1.01 13.36
C ILE A 48 -10.96 0.70 11.99
N VAL A 49 -12.09 -0.02 11.95
CA VAL A 49 -12.81 -0.30 10.71
C VAL A 49 -13.24 0.99 10.00
N GLN A 50 -13.79 1.95 10.76
CA GLN A 50 -14.19 3.25 10.21
C GLN A 50 -12.99 4.05 9.71
N ALA A 51 -11.91 4.13 10.49
CA ALA A 51 -10.70 4.84 10.08
C ALA A 51 -10.08 4.25 8.80
N LEU A 52 -10.08 2.92 8.65
CA LEU A 52 -9.57 2.25 7.45
C LEU A 52 -10.46 2.46 6.23
N ALA A 53 -11.79 2.47 6.40
CA ALA A 53 -12.73 2.77 5.33
C ALA A 53 -12.58 4.23 4.83
N GLU A 54 -12.45 5.18 5.75
CA GLU A 54 -12.17 6.58 5.42
C GLU A 54 -10.84 6.73 4.68
N LEU A 55 -9.77 6.08 5.17
CA LEU A 55 -8.47 6.09 4.52
C LEU A 55 -8.52 5.48 3.12
N ASN A 56 -9.23 4.37 2.93
CA ASN A 56 -9.44 3.75 1.63
C ASN A 56 -10.14 4.70 0.64
N THR A 57 -11.16 5.41 1.10
CA THR A 57 -11.84 6.43 0.30
C THR A 57 -10.89 7.55 -0.12
N LEU A 58 -10.06 8.06 0.80
CA LEU A 58 -9.05 9.08 0.49
C LEU A 58 -8.03 8.57 -0.53
N ALA A 59 -7.52 7.35 -0.34
CA ALA A 59 -6.56 6.72 -1.25
C ALA A 59 -7.15 6.57 -2.67
N ARG A 60 -8.38 6.07 -2.80
CA ARG A 60 -9.07 5.91 -4.09
C ARG A 60 -9.33 7.24 -4.79
N SER A 61 -9.50 8.33 -4.04
CA SER A 61 -9.65 9.67 -4.59
C SER A 61 -8.33 10.34 -5.01
N GLY A 62 -7.19 9.64 -4.88
CA GLY A 62 -5.87 10.17 -5.22
C GLY A 62 -5.27 11.14 -4.19
N GLN A 63 -5.97 11.38 -3.08
CA GLN A 63 -5.50 12.29 -2.02
C GLN A 63 -4.27 11.76 -1.27
N CYS A 64 -3.96 10.47 -1.42
CA CYS A 64 -2.76 9.84 -0.87
C CYS A 64 -1.60 9.74 -1.88
N SER A 65 -1.73 10.27 -3.09
CA SER A 65 -0.74 10.13 -4.18
C SER A 65 0.23 11.30 -4.29
N LEU A 66 0.42 12.07 -3.21
CA LEU A 66 1.39 13.16 -3.18
C LEU A 66 2.81 12.58 -3.33
N LEU A 67 3.68 13.25 -4.08
CA LEU A 67 5.10 12.95 -4.16
C LEU A 67 5.89 14.11 -3.57
N SER A 68 7.01 13.84 -2.91
CA SER A 68 7.86 14.89 -2.35
C SER A 68 9.35 14.56 -2.47
N PRO A 69 10.21 15.54 -2.81
CA PRO A 69 11.65 15.39 -2.72
C PRO A 69 12.17 15.47 -1.29
N ASP A 70 11.31 15.69 -0.28
CA ASP A 70 11.72 15.95 1.10
C ASP A 70 12.59 14.83 1.71
N VAL A 71 12.40 13.57 1.27
CA VAL A 71 13.30 12.47 1.67
C VAL A 71 14.73 12.76 1.26
N GLU A 72 14.95 13.18 0.01
CA GLU A 72 16.28 13.55 -0.50
C GLU A 72 16.78 14.84 0.16
N THR A 73 15.91 15.85 0.31
CA THR A 73 16.26 17.13 0.95
C THR A 73 16.76 16.94 2.39
N VAL A 74 16.11 16.07 3.16
CA VAL A 74 16.43 15.89 4.60
C VAL A 74 17.57 14.90 4.80
N THR A 75 17.63 13.82 4.01
CA THR A 75 18.59 12.72 4.25
C THR A 75 19.81 12.75 3.33
N GLY A 76 19.79 13.57 2.28
CA GLY A 76 20.81 13.55 1.22
C GLY A 76 20.78 12.30 0.33
N THR A 77 19.81 11.41 0.55
CA THR A 77 19.66 10.15 -0.20
C THR A 77 18.27 10.10 -0.83
N LYS A 78 18.20 9.68 -2.09
CA LYS A 78 16.91 9.48 -2.77
C LYS A 78 16.08 8.41 -2.07
N ALA A 79 14.77 8.62 -2.02
CA ALA A 79 13.85 7.56 -1.63
C ALA A 79 14.05 6.34 -2.55
N ILE A 80 14.05 5.15 -1.95
CA ILE A 80 14.14 3.91 -2.73
C ILE A 80 12.82 3.67 -3.50
N PRO A 81 12.87 3.04 -4.69
CA PRO A 81 11.67 2.56 -5.36
C PRO A 81 10.94 1.50 -4.51
N PHE A 82 9.62 1.41 -4.64
CA PHE A 82 8.80 0.41 -3.95
C PHE A 82 9.22 -1.02 -4.32
N GLN A 83 9.66 -1.23 -5.57
CA GLN A 83 10.21 -2.51 -6.00
C GLN A 83 11.43 -2.94 -5.18
N GLN A 84 12.32 -2.00 -4.85
CA GLN A 84 13.49 -2.27 -4.02
C GLN A 84 13.06 -2.67 -2.60
N PHE A 85 12.06 -2.00 -2.03
CA PHE A 85 11.51 -2.36 -0.73
C PHE A 85 10.96 -3.80 -0.70
N ILE A 86 10.24 -4.23 -1.75
CA ILE A 86 9.75 -5.62 -1.84
C ILE A 86 10.94 -6.59 -1.88
N ALA A 87 11.98 -6.28 -2.64
CA ALA A 87 13.17 -7.11 -2.77
C ALA A 87 13.94 -7.23 -1.44
N ASP A 88 14.15 -6.11 -0.75
CA ASP A 88 14.88 -6.05 0.53
C ASP A 88 14.16 -6.85 1.63
N HIS A 89 12.83 -6.89 1.60
CA HIS A 89 12.00 -7.61 2.56
C HIS A 89 11.43 -8.92 2.03
N ARG A 90 12.01 -9.48 0.96
CA ARG A 90 11.53 -10.69 0.28
C ARG A 90 11.20 -11.84 1.25
N SER A 91 12.03 -12.06 2.26
CA SER A 91 11.86 -13.16 3.23
C SER A 91 10.55 -13.09 4.02
N VAL A 92 10.03 -11.88 4.31
CA VAL A 92 8.76 -11.69 5.03
C VAL A 92 7.57 -12.13 4.17
N TRP A 93 7.70 -12.00 2.84
CA TRP A 93 6.63 -12.30 1.88
C TRP A 93 6.63 -13.74 1.36
N MET A 94 7.68 -14.50 1.67
CA MET A 94 7.88 -15.89 1.23
C MET A 94 7.54 -16.94 2.31
N GLY A 95 7.01 -16.50 3.45
CA GLY A 95 6.47 -17.37 4.50
C GLY A 95 5.15 -18.04 4.13
#